data_AF-A0A8C5VFN3-F1
#
_entry.id   AF-A0A8C5VFN3-F1
#
_cell.length_a   1.000
_cell.length_b   1.000
_cell.length_c   1.000
_cell.angle_alpha   90.00
_cell.angle_beta   90.00
_cell.angle_gamma   90.00
#
_symmetry.space_group_name_H-M   'P 1'
#
loop_
_entity.id
_entity.type
_entity.pdbx_description
1 polymer ?
#
loop_
_entity_poly.entity_id
_entity_poly.type
_entity_poly.pdbx_seq_one_letter_code
_entity_poly.pdbx_strand_id
1 'polypeptide(L)'
;MLHVEMLTLVFLVLWMCVLSQDPGSKAVADRYAVYWNSSNPRFQRGDYHIDVCINDYLDVFCPHYEDSVPEDKTERYVLYMVNFDGYSACDHTSKGFKRWECNRPHSPNGPLKFSEKFQLFTPFSLGFEFRPGREYFYI
;
A
#
# COMPACT_ATOMS: atom_id res chain seq x y z
N MET A 1 54.29 -21.80 8.03
CA MET A 1 53.45 -21.93 6.82
C MET A 1 51.99 -22.17 7.16
N LEU A 2 51.61 -23.29 7.80
CA LEU A 2 50.20 -23.61 8.14
C LEU A 2 49.41 -22.52 8.89
N HIS A 3 50.02 -21.82 9.85
CA HIS A 3 49.32 -20.78 10.63
C HIS A 3 48.98 -19.53 9.80
N VAL A 4 49.84 -19.19 8.83
CA VAL A 4 49.64 -18.04 7.93
C VAL A 4 48.54 -18.35 6.93
N GLU A 5 48.52 -19.58 6.39
CA GLU A 5 47.47 -20.02 5.47
C GLU A 5 46.11 -20.15 6.15
N MET A 6 46.07 -20.56 7.42
CA MET A 6 44.84 -20.58 8.20
C MET A 6 44.31 -19.16 8.44
N LEU A 7 45.18 -18.19 8.72
CA LEU A 7 44.77 -16.81 8.88
C LEU A 7 44.23 -16.21 7.58
N THR A 8 44.90 -16.46 6.45
CA THR A 8 44.44 -15.95 5.15
C THR A 8 43.11 -16.57 4.73
N LEU A 9 42.88 -17.86 4.99
CA LEU A 9 41.59 -18.52 4.79
C LEU A 9 40.49 -17.88 5.63
N VAL A 10 40.74 -17.61 6.91
CA VAL A 10 39.76 -16.96 7.79
C VAL A 10 39.42 -15.55 7.30
N PHE A 11 40.43 -14.77 6.88
CA PHE A 11 40.21 -13.45 6.29
C PHE A 11 39.41 -13.51 5.00
N LEU A 12 39.69 -14.47 4.11
CA LEU A 12 38.94 -14.66 2.87
C LEU A 12 37.49 -15.05 3.14
N VAL A 13 37.24 -15.97 4.08
CA VAL A 13 35.87 -16.37 4.47
C VAL A 13 35.10 -15.20 5.05
N LEU A 14 35.72 -14.42 5.96
CA LEU A 14 35.10 -13.23 6.54
C LEU A 14 34.79 -12.17 5.47
N TRP A 15 35.70 -11.96 4.52
CA TRP A 15 35.50 -11.02 3.42
C TRP A 15 34.34 -11.47 2.50
N MET A 16 34.26 -12.75 2.19
CA MET A 16 33.14 -13.31 1.41
C MET A 16 31.80 -13.17 2.15
N CYS A 17 31.76 -13.34 3.48
CA CYS A 17 30.56 -13.12 4.28
C CYS A 17 30.10 -11.65 4.25
N VAL A 18 31.03 -10.69 4.25
CA VAL A 18 30.71 -9.25 4.18
C VAL A 18 30.23 -8.86 2.78
N LEU A 19 30.84 -9.41 1.72
CA LEU A 19 30.43 -9.16 0.32
C LEU A 19 29.11 -9.85 -0.07
N SER A 20 28.74 -10.93 0.62
CA SER A 20 27.47 -11.66 0.39
C SER A 20 26.28 -11.06 1.15
N GLN A 21 26.46 -9.93 1.84
CA GLN A 21 25.33 -9.18 2.39
C GLN A 21 24.61 -8.49 1.24
N ASP A 22 23.64 -9.20 0.66
CA ASP A 22 22.72 -8.65 -0.32
C ASP A 22 22.01 -7.42 0.29
N PRO A 23 22.19 -6.20 -0.24
CA PRO A 23 21.56 -4.99 0.30
C PRO A 23 20.03 -5.11 0.33
N GLY A 24 19.46 -6.02 -0.47
CA GLY A 24 18.02 -6.32 -0.53
C GLY A 24 17.48 -7.18 0.60
N SER A 25 18.31 -7.76 1.47
CA SER A 25 17.82 -8.63 2.56
C SER A 25 17.24 -7.87 3.77
N LYS A 26 17.34 -6.53 3.77
CA LYS A 26 16.38 -5.72 4.52
C LYS A 26 15.17 -5.58 3.61
N ALA A 27 14.14 -6.41 3.82
CA ALA A 27 12.83 -6.19 3.21
C ALA A 27 12.29 -4.85 3.72
N VAL A 28 12.71 -3.75 3.10
CA VAL A 28 12.07 -2.46 3.22
C VAL A 28 10.73 -2.66 2.52
N ALA A 29 9.67 -2.65 3.31
CA ALA A 29 8.32 -2.67 2.76
C ALA A 29 8.14 -1.48 1.83
N ASP A 30 7.72 -1.74 0.60
CA ASP A 30 7.47 -0.70 -0.37
C ASP A 30 6.17 0.04 -0.02
N ARG A 31 6.09 1.32 -0.45
CA ARG A 31 4.92 2.18 -0.23
C ARG A 31 4.35 2.63 -1.56
N TYR A 32 3.10 2.30 -1.79
CA TYR A 32 2.37 2.60 -3.02
C TYR A 32 1.41 3.76 -2.78
N ALA A 33 1.68 4.91 -3.41
CA ALA A 33 0.85 6.11 -3.28
C ALA A 33 -0.25 6.15 -4.37
N VAL A 34 -1.51 6.27 -3.92
CA VAL A 34 -2.70 6.34 -4.78
C VAL A 34 -3.50 7.60 -4.46
N TYR A 35 -3.53 8.55 -5.41
CA TYR A 35 -4.37 9.75 -5.31
C TYR A 35 -5.77 9.44 -5.86
N TRP A 36 -6.77 9.35 -4.98
CA TRP A 36 -8.12 8.87 -5.27
C TRP A 36 -9.06 10.02 -5.65
N ASN A 37 -8.96 10.48 -6.91
CA ASN A 37 -9.82 11.53 -7.45
C ASN A 37 -10.12 11.27 -8.93
N SER A 38 -11.21 11.84 -9.44
CA SER A 38 -11.68 11.64 -10.82
C SER A 38 -10.73 12.21 -11.89
N SER A 39 -9.91 13.18 -11.50
CA SER A 39 -8.92 13.82 -12.40
C SER A 39 -7.68 12.97 -12.65
N ASN A 40 -7.45 11.92 -11.86
CA ASN A 40 -6.29 11.06 -12.00
C ASN A 40 -6.45 10.13 -13.21
N PRO A 41 -5.57 10.22 -14.24
CA PRO A 41 -5.72 9.47 -15.48
C PRO A 41 -5.65 7.95 -15.30
N ARG A 42 -5.04 7.48 -14.21
CA ARG A 42 -4.97 6.05 -13.89
C ARG A 42 -6.36 5.43 -13.69
N PHE A 43 -7.34 6.19 -13.21
CA PHE A 43 -8.70 5.71 -12.97
C PHE A 43 -9.63 5.84 -14.19
N GLN A 44 -9.25 6.58 -15.23
CA GLN A 44 -10.16 6.90 -16.35
C GLN A 44 -10.65 5.66 -17.12
N ARG A 45 -9.85 4.60 -17.17
CA ARG A 45 -10.17 3.35 -17.87
C ARG A 45 -10.85 2.32 -16.97
N GLY A 46 -10.86 2.53 -15.66
CA GLY A 46 -11.39 1.57 -14.69
C GLY A 46 -10.54 0.31 -14.49
N ASP A 47 -9.34 0.23 -15.06
CA ASP A 47 -8.44 -0.93 -15.02
C ASP A 47 -7.23 -0.74 -14.08
N TYR A 48 -7.31 0.24 -13.18
CA TYR A 48 -6.20 0.56 -12.28
C TYR A 48 -5.94 -0.56 -11.28
N HIS A 49 -4.72 -1.09 -11.31
CA HIS A 49 -4.25 -2.12 -10.38
C HIS A 49 -2.79 -1.84 -9.99
N ILE A 50 -2.37 -2.46 -8.88
CA ILE A 50 -0.99 -2.45 -8.38
C ILE A 50 -0.63 -3.86 -7.95
N ASP A 51 0.59 -4.27 -8.28
CA ASP A 51 1.18 -5.51 -7.77
C ASP A 51 1.98 -5.19 -6.50
N VAL A 52 1.64 -5.87 -5.41
CA VAL A 52 2.21 -5.63 -4.07
C VAL A 52 2.70 -6.94 -3.45
N CYS A 53 3.71 -6.84 -2.59
CA CYS A 53 4.19 -7.93 -1.77
C CYS A 53 3.55 -7.90 -0.37
N ILE A 54 3.64 -9.05 0.33
CA ILE A 54 3.28 -9.10 1.74
C ILE A 54 4.20 -8.16 2.54
N ASN A 55 3.59 -7.42 3.46
CA ASN A 55 4.15 -6.35 4.29
C ASN A 55 4.31 -4.99 3.63
N ASP A 56 4.04 -4.85 2.33
CA ASP A 56 3.98 -3.55 1.68
C ASP A 56 2.81 -2.70 2.19
N TYR A 57 2.84 -1.42 1.86
CA TYR A 57 1.83 -0.45 2.25
C TYR A 57 1.17 0.19 1.03
N LEU A 58 -0.15 0.31 1.08
CA LEU A 58 -0.94 1.16 0.20
C LEU A 58 -1.32 2.43 0.95
N ASP A 59 -0.90 3.58 0.45
CA ASP A 59 -1.26 4.90 0.95
C ASP A 59 -2.24 5.56 -0.03
N VAL A 60 -3.52 5.62 0.34
CA VAL A 60 -4.57 6.29 -0.44
C VAL A 60 -4.75 7.73 0.06
N PHE A 61 -4.57 8.69 -0.84
CA PHE A 61 -4.75 10.11 -0.59
C PHE A 61 -6.10 10.58 -1.14
N CYS A 62 -6.92 11.17 -0.25
CA CYS A 62 -8.21 11.76 -0.62
C CYS A 62 -8.04 13.01 -1.50
N PRO A 63 -9.08 13.44 -2.24
CA PRO A 63 -9.11 14.73 -2.90
C PRO A 63 -8.90 15.87 -1.88
N HIS A 64 -8.02 16.81 -2.20
CA HIS A 64 -7.72 17.96 -1.35
C HIS A 64 -7.75 19.23 -2.18
N TYR A 65 -8.34 20.28 -1.62
CA TYR A 65 -8.57 21.54 -2.28
C TYR A 65 -8.21 22.70 -1.33
N GLU A 66 -7.75 23.81 -1.91
CA GLU A 66 -7.55 25.05 -1.16
C GLU A 66 -8.87 25.59 -0.60
N ASP A 67 -8.81 26.36 0.49
CA ASP A 67 -9.98 26.98 1.14
C ASP A 67 -10.76 27.94 0.23
N SER A 68 -10.15 28.37 -0.88
CA SER A 68 -10.76 29.21 -1.90
C SER A 68 -11.78 28.46 -2.77
N VAL A 69 -11.70 27.13 -2.83
CA VAL A 69 -12.60 26.29 -3.62
C VAL A 69 -13.86 26.00 -2.81
N PRO A 70 -15.05 26.37 -3.31
CA PRO A 70 -16.29 26.12 -2.57
C PRO A 70 -16.64 24.63 -2.56
N GLU A 71 -17.29 24.21 -1.48
CA GLU A 71 -17.56 22.80 -1.15
C GLU A 71 -18.33 22.02 -2.22
N ASP A 72 -19.18 22.69 -3.01
CA ASP A 72 -19.98 22.11 -4.09
C ASP A 72 -19.12 21.63 -5.28
N LYS A 73 -17.92 22.17 -5.41
CA LYS A 73 -16.94 21.78 -6.44
C LYS A 73 -15.92 20.75 -5.93
N THR A 74 -16.04 20.32 -4.68
CA THR A 74 -15.10 19.38 -4.07
C THR A 74 -15.61 17.95 -4.14
N GLU A 75 -14.72 17.05 -4.54
CA GLU A 75 -15.00 15.60 -4.53
C GLU A 75 -14.93 15.03 -3.10
N ARG A 76 -15.89 14.16 -2.77
CA ARG A 76 -15.95 13.42 -1.50
C ARG A 76 -16.39 11.98 -1.77
N TYR A 77 -15.76 11.02 -1.08
CA TYR A 77 -15.99 9.60 -1.31
C TYR A 77 -15.97 8.81 0.01
N VAL A 78 -16.60 7.64 0.00
CA VAL A 78 -16.43 6.61 1.03
C VAL A 78 -15.79 5.41 0.35
N LEU A 79 -14.64 4.97 0.86
CA LEU A 79 -13.87 3.87 0.29
C LEU A 79 -14.35 2.55 0.89
N TYR A 80 -14.67 1.58 0.03
CA TYR A 80 -15.07 0.23 0.42
C TYR A 80 -14.09 -0.80 -0.09
N MET A 81 -13.85 -1.83 0.72
CA MET A 81 -13.22 -3.07 0.24
C MET A 81 -14.32 -4.06 -0.08
N VAL A 82 -14.36 -4.54 -1.32
CA VAL A 82 -15.45 -5.37 -1.86
C VAL A 82 -14.90 -6.68 -2.44
N ASN A 83 -15.81 -7.64 -2.67
CA ASN A 83 -15.50 -8.80 -3.50
C ASN A 83 -15.54 -8.45 -5.01
N PHE A 84 -15.19 -9.42 -5.85
CA PHE A 84 -15.15 -9.23 -7.31
C PHE A 84 -16.51 -8.82 -7.93
N ASP A 85 -17.61 -9.41 -7.45
CA ASP A 85 -18.96 -9.04 -7.93
C ASP A 85 -19.32 -7.60 -7.57
N GLY A 86 -18.94 -7.14 -6.37
CA GLY A 86 -19.14 -5.77 -5.93
C GLY A 86 -18.28 -4.78 -6.72
N TYR A 87 -17.03 -5.15 -7.03
CA TYR A 87 -16.15 -4.36 -7.90
C TYR A 87 -16.73 -4.22 -9.31
N SER A 88 -17.15 -5.33 -9.93
CA SER A 88 -17.67 -5.34 -11.30
C SER A 88 -18.98 -4.55 -11.46
N ALA A 89 -19.80 -4.47 -10.41
CA ALA A 89 -21.08 -3.77 -10.43
C ALA A 89 -21.04 -2.38 -9.75
N CYS A 90 -19.88 -1.95 -9.23
CA CYS A 90 -19.74 -0.77 -8.37
C CYS A 90 -20.73 -0.76 -7.19
N ASP A 91 -20.94 -1.91 -6.55
CA ASP A 91 -21.92 -2.11 -5.47
C ASP A 91 -21.26 -2.68 -4.20
N HIS A 92 -21.32 -1.91 -3.12
CA HIS A 92 -20.79 -2.28 -1.81
C HIS A 92 -21.83 -2.96 -0.91
N THR A 93 -23.12 -2.91 -1.29
CA THR A 93 -24.23 -3.36 -0.45
C THR A 93 -24.15 -4.86 -0.23
N SER A 94 -23.97 -5.28 1.03
CA SER A 94 -23.80 -6.70 1.42
C SER A 94 -22.59 -7.42 0.79
N LYS A 95 -21.72 -6.71 0.06
CA LYS A 95 -20.56 -7.26 -0.67
C LYS A 95 -19.22 -6.69 -0.22
N GLY A 96 -19.23 -5.75 0.71
CA GLY A 96 -18.01 -5.12 1.19
C GLY A 96 -18.11 -4.49 2.57
N PHE A 97 -16.96 -3.96 2.97
CA PHE A 97 -16.76 -3.29 4.25
C PHE A 97 -16.26 -1.88 4.00
N LYS A 98 -16.84 -0.92 4.71
CA LYS A 98 -16.35 0.45 4.73
C LYS A 98 -14.94 0.50 5.30
N ARG A 99 -13.97 1.05 4.56
CA ARG A 99 -12.58 1.17 4.99
C ARG A 99 -12.20 2.58 5.40
N TRP A 100 -12.68 3.59 4.69
CA TRP A 100 -12.31 4.98 4.93
C TRP A 100 -13.36 5.97 4.43
N GLU A 101 -13.29 7.21 4.92
CA GLU A 101 -14.10 8.33 4.44
C GLU A 101 -13.22 9.51 4.04
N CYS A 102 -13.33 9.92 2.78
CA CYS A 102 -12.78 11.18 2.27
C CYS A 102 -13.84 12.28 2.42
N ASN A 103 -14.03 12.75 3.67
CA ASN A 103 -15.08 13.71 4.03
C ASN A 103 -14.57 15.13 4.36
N ARG A 104 -13.25 15.35 4.38
CA ARG A 104 -12.63 16.67 4.67
C ARG A 104 -11.74 17.12 3.51
N PRO A 105 -12.29 17.80 2.50
CA PRO A 105 -11.52 18.29 1.35
C PRO A 105 -10.52 19.40 1.72
N HIS A 106 -10.79 20.18 2.77
CA HIS A 106 -9.97 21.30 3.25
C HIS A 106 -9.19 20.95 4.54
N SER A 107 -8.67 19.72 4.64
CA SER A 107 -7.91 19.31 5.82
C SER A 107 -6.63 20.15 6.00
N PRO A 108 -6.31 20.62 7.22
CA PRO A 108 -5.23 21.59 7.45
C PRO A 108 -3.82 21.05 7.21
N ASN A 109 -3.63 19.73 7.29
CA ASN A 109 -2.33 19.07 7.15
C ASN A 109 -2.16 18.41 5.77
N GLY A 110 -2.73 19.01 4.73
CA GLY A 110 -2.80 18.41 3.39
C GLY A 110 -3.84 17.30 3.30
N PRO A 111 -3.80 16.45 2.26
CA PRO A 111 -4.81 15.44 2.00
C PRO A 111 -4.96 14.44 3.13
N LEU A 112 -6.20 14.06 3.46
CA LEU A 112 -6.44 12.89 4.31
C LEU A 112 -5.81 11.65 3.69
N LYS A 113 -5.10 10.87 4.50
CA LYS A 113 -4.40 9.66 4.09
C LYS A 113 -4.93 8.43 4.82
N PHE A 114 -5.35 7.44 4.05
CA PHE A 114 -5.62 6.09 4.50
C PHE A 114 -4.41 5.21 4.19
N SER A 115 -3.98 4.40 5.16
CA SER A 115 -2.86 3.48 4.99
C SER A 115 -3.32 2.05 5.25
N GLU A 116 -3.12 1.17 4.28
CA GLU A 116 -3.36 -0.27 4.38
C GLU A 116 -2.01 -0.99 4.39
N LYS A 117 -1.85 -2.00 5.25
CA LYS A 117 -0.68 -2.87 5.24
C LYS A 117 -1.10 -4.26 4.77
N PHE A 118 -0.43 -4.78 3.75
CA PHE A 118 -0.68 -6.13 3.22
C PHE A 118 -0.09 -7.22 4.12
N GLN A 119 -0.57 -7.32 5.35
CA GLN A 119 -0.07 -8.25 6.37
C GLN A 119 -0.77 -9.61 6.32
N LEU A 120 -0.03 -10.69 6.64
CA LEU A 120 -0.60 -12.04 6.75
C LEU A 120 -1.51 -12.17 7.97
N PHE A 121 -1.14 -11.56 9.09
CA PHE A 121 -1.87 -11.70 10.35
C PHE A 121 -2.10 -10.32 10.93
N THR A 122 -3.32 -10.08 11.38
CA THR A 122 -3.68 -8.81 12.01
C THR A 122 -3.87 -9.00 13.51
N PRO A 123 -3.26 -8.16 14.36
CA PRO A 123 -3.48 -8.22 15.81
C PRO A 123 -4.86 -7.65 16.21
N PHE A 124 -5.61 -7.09 15.27
CA PHE A 124 -6.92 -6.47 15.52
C PHE A 124 -8.06 -7.40 15.11
N SER A 125 -9.06 -7.58 15.98
CA SER A 125 -10.15 -8.54 15.76
C SER A 125 -11.02 -8.26 14.53
N LEU A 126 -11.11 -7.00 14.10
CA LEU A 126 -11.80 -6.57 12.88
C LEU A 126 -10.81 -6.09 11.81
N GLY A 127 -9.56 -6.52 11.91
CA GLY A 127 -8.51 -6.20 10.94
C GLY A 127 -8.66 -7.02 9.66
N PHE A 128 -7.91 -6.61 8.64
CA PHE A 128 -7.87 -7.30 7.35
C PHE A 128 -6.56 -8.09 7.22
N GLU A 129 -6.67 -9.28 6.64
CA GLU A 129 -5.54 -10.18 6.36
C GLU A 129 -5.43 -10.43 4.86
N PHE A 130 -4.19 -10.49 4.38
CA PHE A 130 -3.88 -10.67 2.98
C PHE A 130 -3.12 -11.99 2.76
N ARG A 131 -3.23 -12.56 1.56
CA ARG A 131 -2.59 -13.82 1.18
C ARG A 131 -1.90 -13.65 -0.19
N PRO A 132 -0.69 -14.18 -0.37
CA PRO A 132 -0.01 -14.17 -1.67
C PRO A 132 -0.86 -14.84 -2.76
N GLY A 133 -0.80 -14.30 -3.97
CA GLY A 133 -1.52 -14.84 -5.13
C GLY A 133 -3.04 -14.65 -5.09
N ARG A 134 -3.54 -13.75 -4.24
CA ARG A 134 -4.96 -13.35 -4.20
C ARG A 134 -5.14 -11.90 -4.61
N GLU A 135 -6.30 -11.61 -5.19
CA GLU A 135 -6.72 -10.28 -5.59
C GLU A 135 -7.68 -9.67 -4.56
N TYR A 136 -7.62 -8.35 -4.42
CA TYR A 136 -8.39 -7.57 -3.47
C TYR A 136 -8.87 -6.30 -4.15
N PHE A 137 -10.14 -5.95 -3.95
CA PHE A 137 -10.79 -4.89 -4.72
C PHE A 137 -11.28 -3.77 -3.83
N TYR A 138 -11.10 -2.54 -4.31
CA TYR A 138 -11.56 -1.32 -3.66
C TYR A 138 -12.40 -0.51 -4.64
N ILE A 139 -13.49 0.08 -4.16
CA ILE A 139 -14.36 1.01 -4.89
C ILE A 139 -14.63 2.27 -4.06
#